data_AF-A0A951PS30-F1
#
_entry.id   AF-A0A951PS30-F1
#
_cell.length_a   1.000
_cell.length_b   1.000
_cell.length_c   1.000
_cell.angle_alpha   90.00
_cell.angle_beta   90.00
_cell.angle_gamma   90.00
#
_symmetry.space_group_name_H-M   'P 1'
#
loop_
_entity.id
_entity.type
_entity.pdbx_description
1 polymer ?
#
loop_
_entity_poly.entity_id
_entity_poly.type
_entity_poly.pdbx_seq_one_letter_code
_entity_poly.pdbx_strand_id
1 'polypeptide(L)' 'MSDLKQAFQSQLIAAGVPVNQATAAAEALARQSAGELPVPLPPDSAEQAAVTSAWHWINAKKRGDEK' A
#
# COMPACT_ATOMS: atom_id res chain seq x y z
N MET A 1 2.16 -14.02 14.65
CA MET A 1 1.18 -13.30 13.79
C MET A 1 1.96 -12.25 13.03
N SER A 2 1.69 -12.01 11.74
CA SER A 2 2.43 -10.98 10.98
C SER A 2 1.78 -9.60 11.20
N ASP A 3 2.02 -9.01 12.36
CA ASP A 3 1.39 -7.76 12.83
C ASP A 3 1.59 -6.58 11.87
N LEU A 4 2.76 -6.49 11.22
CA LEU A 4 3.09 -5.42 10.28
C LEU A 4 2.22 -5.43 9.03
N LYS A 5 1.99 -6.59 8.41
CA LYS A 5 1.13 -6.70 7.22
C LYS A 5 -0.31 -6.30 7.56
N GLN A 6 -0.86 -6.80 8.67
CA GLN A 6 -2.22 -6.42 9.09
C GLN A 6 -2.33 -4.94 9.47
N ALA A 7 -1.31 -4.36 10.11
CA ALA A 7 -1.29 -2.95 10.46
C ALA A 7 -1.31 -2.05 9.21
N PHE A 8 -0.51 -2.36 8.18
CA PHE A 8 -0.54 -1.61 6.92
C PHE A 8 -1.85 -1.80 6.17
N GLN A 9 -2.35 -3.04 6.09
CA GLN A 9 -3.61 -3.34 5.41
C GLN A 9 -4.78 -2.57 6.05
N SER A 10 -4.86 -2.55 7.39
CA SER A 10 -5.91 -1.85 8.11
C SER A 10 -5.85 -0.34 7.90
N GLN A 11 -4.65 0.25 7.90
CA GLN A 11 -4.47 1.68 7.62
C GLN A 11 -4.87 2.06 6.19
N LEU A 12 -4.51 1.23 5.21
CA LEU A 12 -4.87 1.46 3.80
C LEU A 12 -6.39 1.33 3.58
N ILE A 13 -7.04 0.33 4.20
CA ILE A 13 -8.49 0.18 4.16
C ILE A 13 -9.18 1.36 4.84
N ALA A 14 -8.67 1.82 5.99
CA ALA A 14 -9.19 3.00 6.68
C ALA A 14 -9.04 4.28 5.84
N ALA A 15 -7.97 4.39 5.05
CA ALA A 15 -7.80 5.45 4.06
C ALA A 15 -8.73 5.30 2.83
N GLY A 16 -9.54 4.23 2.79
CA GLY A 16 -10.50 3.94 1.73
C GLY A 16 -9.89 3.26 0.51
N VAL A 17 -8.67 2.75 0.59
CA VAL A 17 -8.05 1.95 -0.48
C VAL A 17 -8.80 0.62 -0.60
N PRO A 18 -9.13 0.17 -1.83
CA PRO A 18 -9.77 -1.12 -2.04
C PRO A 18 -8.99 -2.27 -1.37
N VAL A 19 -9.70 -3.22 -0.72
CA VAL A 19 -9.10 -4.30 0.08
C VAL A 19 -8.07 -5.12 -0.70
N ASN A 20 -8.32 -5.38 -1.99
CA ASN A 20 -7.38 -6.08 -2.88
C ASN A 20 -6.06 -5.31 -3.06
N GLN A 21 -6.13 -4.00 -3.29
CA GLN A 21 -4.96 -3.13 -3.41
C GLN A 21 -4.26 -2.93 -2.06
N ALA A 22 -5.04 -2.77 -0.98
CA ALA A 22 -4.52 -2.64 0.37
C ALA A 22 -3.73 -3.88 0.80
N THR A 23 -4.19 -5.08 0.44
CA THR A 23 -3.51 -6.33 0.75
C THR A 23 -2.17 -6.44 0.04
N ALA A 24 -2.14 -6.14 -1.27
CA ALA A 24 -0.92 -6.19 -2.07
C ALA A 24 0.10 -5.12 -1.64
N ALA A 25 -0.35 -3.88 -1.40
CA ALA A 25 0.50 -2.81 -0.92
C ALA A 25 1.00 -3.08 0.52
N ALA A 26 0.16 -3.63 1.40
CA ALA A 26 0.59 -4.01 2.76
C ALA A 26 1.61 -5.14 2.77
N GLU A 27 1.50 -6.11 1.86
CA GLU A 27 2.50 -7.16 1.70
C GLU A 27 3.84 -6.60 1.23
N ALA A 28 3.82 -5.71 0.23
CA ALA A 28 4.99 -5.00 -0.26
C ALA A 28 5.70 -4.18 0.83
N LEU A 29 4.94 -3.41 1.62
CA LEU A 29 5.46 -2.59 2.70
C LEU A 29 5.99 -3.43 3.88
N ALA A 30 5.33 -4.54 4.18
CA ALA A 30 5.79 -5.47 5.22
C ALA A 30 7.12 -6.13 4.83
N ARG A 31 7.26 -6.61 3.59
CA ARG A 31 8.51 -7.19 3.08
C ARG A 31 9.66 -6.17 3.00
N GLN A 32 9.38 -4.93 2.60
CA GLN A 32 10.37 -3.83 2.66
C GLN A 32 10.82 -3.56 4.11
N SER A 33 9.88 -3.51 5.06
CA SER A 33 10.19 -3.30 6.47
C SER A 33 10.97 -4.47 7.09
N ALA A 34 10.76 -5.68 6.58
CA ALA A 34 11.53 -6.87 6.93
C ALA A 34 12.92 -6.93 6.26
N GLY A 35 13.24 -5.98 5.36
CA GLY A 35 14.48 -5.98 4.58
C GLY A 35 14.56 -7.07 3.51
N GLU A 36 13.43 -7.74 3.22
CA GLU A 36 13.34 -8.78 2.19
C GLU A 36 13.28 -8.19 0.77
N LEU A 37 12.85 -6.93 0.66
CA LEU A 37 12.78 -6.20 -0.60
C LEU A 37 13.61 -4.90 -0.54
N PRO A 38 14.26 -4.52 -1.65
CA PRO A 38 14.99 -3.25 -1.73
C PRO A 38 14.04 -2.05 -1.61
N VAL A 39 14.56 -0.96 -1.03
CA VAL A 39 13.92 0.37 -1.01
C VAL A 39 14.81 1.32 -1.81
N PRO A 40 14.35 1.89 -2.94
CA PRO A 40 13.00 1.75 -3.49
C PRO A 40 12.75 0.35 -4.08
N LEU A 41 11.48 -0.02 -4.18
CA LEU A 41 11.08 -1.21 -4.93
C LEU A 41 11.54 -1.09 -6.40
N PRO A 42 11.63 -2.21 -7.13
CA PRO A 42 11.83 -2.17 -8.56
C PRO A 42 10.55 -1.67 -9.27
N PRO A 43 10.66 -0.76 -10.25
CA PRO A 43 9.50 -0.11 -10.89
C PRO A 43 8.59 -1.08 -11.65
N ASP A 44 9.13 -2.20 -12.15
CA ASP A 44 8.38 -3.25 -12.85
C ASP A 44 7.83 -4.33 -11.92
N SER A 45 8.05 -4.22 -10.60
CA SER A 45 7.54 -5.19 -9.62
C SER A 45 6.07 -4.97 -9.30
N ALA A 46 5.33 -6.06 -9.10
CA ALA A 46 3.92 -6.03 -8.70
C ALA A 46 3.72 -5.27 -7.38
N GLU A 47 4.68 -5.38 -6.45
CA GLU A 47 4.71 -4.61 -5.21
C GLU A 47 4.69 -3.10 -5.43
N GLN A 48 5.42 -2.58 -6.43
CA GLN A 48 5.48 -1.16 -6.71
C GLN A 48 4.18 -0.67 -7.34
N ALA A 49 3.63 -1.43 -8.28
CA ALA A 49 2.32 -1.13 -8.87
C ALA A 49 1.22 -1.02 -7.80
N ALA A 50 1.23 -1.91 -6.80
CA ALA A 50 0.29 -1.90 -5.69
C ALA A 50 0.47 -0.66 -4.79
N VAL A 51 1.71 -0.36 -4.38
CA VAL A 51 2.01 0.82 -3.53
C VAL A 51 1.69 2.12 -4.26
N THR A 52 2.07 2.25 -5.52
CA THR A 52 1.77 3.41 -6.35
C THR A 52 0.26 3.57 -6.53
N SER A 53 -0.48 2.51 -6.85
CA SER A 53 -1.94 2.59 -7.02
C SER A 53 -2.65 2.97 -5.71
N ALA A 54 -2.23 2.40 -4.58
CA ALA A 54 -2.75 2.76 -3.26
C ALA A 54 -2.47 4.23 -2.92
N TRP A 55 -1.26 4.73 -3.19
CA TRP A 55 -0.91 6.13 -3.02
C TRP A 55 -1.73 7.05 -3.93
N HIS A 56 -1.90 6.70 -5.20
CA HIS A 56 -2.72 7.45 -6.15
C HIS A 56 -4.16 7.56 -5.67
N TRP A 57 -4.73 6.49 -5.11
CA TRP A 57 -6.08 6.51 -4.56
C TRP A 57 -6.23 7.44 -3.35
N ILE A 58 -5.29 7.38 -2.40
CA ILE A 58 -5.28 8.26 -1.22
C ILE A 58 -5.19 9.73 -1.65
N ASN A 59 -4.37 10.03 -2.66
CA ASN A 59 -4.24 11.39 -3.18
C ASN A 59 -5.45 11.83 -4.02
N ALA A 60 -6.06 10.92 -4.77
CA ALA A 60 -7.28 11.18 -5.52
C ALA A 60 -8.45 11.51 -4.57
N LYS A 61 -8.62 10.75 -3.48
CA LYS A 61 -9.62 11.07 -2.44
C LYS A 61 -9.38 12.42 -1.79
N LYS A 62 -8.14 12.74 -1.41
CA LYS A 62 -7.81 14.06 -0.84
C LYS A 62 -8.10 15.24 -1.76
N ARG A 63 -8.21 15.04 -3.07
CA ARG A 63 -8.60 16.08 -4.05
C ARG A 63 -10.07 16.02 -4.47
N GLY A 64 -10.73 14.89 -4.28
CA GLY A 64 -12.13 14.67 -4.64
C GLY A 64 -13.13 14.94 -3.52
N ASP A 65 -12.68 15.03 -2.27
CA ASP A 65 -13.47 15.38 -1.08
C ASP A 65 -13.61 16.91 -0.88
N GLU A 66 -13.29 17.71 -1.91
CA GLU A 66 -13.65 19.14 -1.99
C GLU A 66 -15.02 19.36 -2.65
N LYS A 67 -15.98 18.44 -2.49
CA LYS A 67 -17.38 18.64 -2.90
C LYS A 67 -18.40 18.08 -1.92
#